data_AF-A0A3Z2E6J2-F1
#
_entry.id   AF-A0A3Z2E6J2-F1
#
_cell.length_a   1.000
_cell.length_b   1.000
_cell.length_c   1.000
_cell.angle_alpha   90.00
_cell.angle_beta   90.00
_cell.angle_gamma   90.00
#
_symmetry.space_group_name_H-M   'P 1'
#
loop_
_entity.id
_entity.type
_entity.pdbx_description
1 polymer ?
#
loop_
_entity_poly.entity_id
_entity_poly.type
_entity_poly.pdbx_seq_one_letter_code
_entity_poly.pdbx_strand_id
1 'polypeptide(L)'
;METKEENVARLQVLAVQLGREADISGSAAEIRQRVAEWEEEAGGMSDKEDDETTAEVSRDEPESAKSNTYFSEFVLIRAVRTLHIDALAADSDRVLDTVPAGDSARIPAIYVDELAGDGLIVAL
;
A
#
# COMPACT_ATOMS: atom_id res chain seq x y z
N MET A 1 8.33 -37.84 5.40
CA MET A 1 7.91 -37.14 6.62
C MET A 1 8.87 -35.98 6.78
N GLU A 2 8.48 -34.75 6.49
CA GLU A 2 9.37 -33.59 6.64
C GLU A 2 9.75 -33.41 8.10
N THR A 3 11.03 -33.43 8.45
CA THR A 3 11.42 -33.32 9.85
C THR A 3 11.18 -31.90 10.37
N LYS A 4 11.13 -31.75 11.71
CA LYS A 4 11.00 -30.43 12.35
C LYS A 4 12.11 -29.47 11.86
N GLU A 5 13.31 -29.99 11.67
CA GLU A 5 14.48 -29.24 11.23
C GLU A 5 14.33 -28.72 9.79
N GLU A 6 13.80 -29.56 8.89
CA GLU A 6 13.55 -29.17 7.50
C GLU A 6 12.49 -28.06 7.40
N ASN A 7 11.47 -28.12 8.27
CA ASN A 7 10.46 -27.06 8.39
C ASN A 7 11.02 -25.77 9.00
N VAL A 8 11.90 -25.88 9.99
CA VAL A 8 12.58 -24.71 10.58
C VAL A 8 13.49 -24.03 9.55
N ALA A 9 14.17 -24.79 8.70
CA ALA A 9 14.99 -24.25 7.62
C ALA A 9 14.14 -23.47 6.61
N ARG A 10 13.01 -24.04 6.16
CA ARG A 10 12.08 -23.34 5.25
C ARG A 10 11.46 -22.10 5.88
N LEU A 11 11.06 -22.19 7.15
CA LEU A 11 10.48 -21.06 7.86
C LEU A 11 11.46 -19.89 7.97
N GLN A 12 12.75 -20.15 8.23
CA GLN A 12 13.77 -19.12 8.27
C GLN A 12 13.99 -18.44 6.92
N VAL A 13 13.99 -19.21 5.83
CA VAL A 13 14.08 -18.65 4.47
C VAL A 13 12.91 -17.72 4.19
N LEU A 14 11.68 -18.15 4.53
CA LEU A 14 10.47 -17.35 4.37
C LEU A 14 10.47 -16.11 5.27
N ALA A 15 10.99 -16.22 6.49
CA ALA A 15 11.11 -15.09 7.41
C ALA A 15 12.02 -13.98 6.84
N VAL A 16 13.18 -14.36 6.29
CA VAL A 16 14.08 -13.42 5.61
C VAL A 16 13.38 -12.80 4.40
N GLN A 17 12.66 -13.60 3.62
CA GLN A 17 11.97 -13.15 2.42
C GLN A 17 10.82 -12.18 2.74
N LEU A 18 10.12 -12.39 3.85
CA LEU A 18 9.01 -11.55 4.31
C LEU A 18 9.45 -10.42 5.27
N GLY A 19 10.75 -10.32 5.61
CA GLY A 19 11.29 -9.32 6.54
C GLY A 19 10.84 -9.50 8.00
N ARG A 20 10.59 -10.75 8.43
CA ARG A 20 10.04 -11.12 9.74
C ARG A 20 11.02 -11.99 10.52
N GLU A 21 10.92 -12.01 11.84
CA GLU A 21 11.65 -12.99 12.65
C GLU A 21 10.93 -14.35 12.62
N ALA A 22 11.66 -15.41 12.26
CA ALA A 22 11.14 -16.77 12.24
C ALA A 22 10.93 -17.24 13.68
N ASP A 23 9.69 -17.24 14.16
CA ASP A 23 9.40 -17.90 15.43
C ASP A 23 9.46 -19.42 15.22
N ILE A 24 10.54 -20.03 15.71
CA ILE A 24 10.77 -21.49 15.68
C ILE A 24 10.25 -22.17 16.95
N SER A 25 9.57 -21.41 17.81
CA SER A 25 8.98 -21.87 19.06
C SER A 25 7.67 -22.60 18.76
N GLY A 26 7.73 -23.94 18.70
CA GLY A 26 6.55 -24.76 18.47
C GLY A 26 6.83 -26.23 18.16
N SER A 27 5.76 -27.00 18.03
CA SER A 27 5.77 -28.40 17.60
C SER A 27 5.99 -28.52 16.09
N ALA A 28 6.46 -29.67 15.61
CA ALA A 28 6.73 -29.88 14.18
C ALA A 28 5.50 -29.63 13.28
N ALA A 29 4.29 -29.89 13.78
CA ALA A 29 3.05 -29.61 13.06
C ALA A 29 2.73 -28.10 12.97
N GLU A 30 2.99 -27.35 14.05
CA GLU A 30 2.77 -25.90 14.10
C GLU A 30 3.73 -25.16 13.16
N ILE A 31 5.00 -25.60 13.12
CA ILE A 31 6.00 -25.04 12.20
C ILE A 31 5.64 -25.36 10.74
N ARG A 32 5.20 -26.59 10.44
CA ARG A 32 4.73 -26.96 9.08
C ARG A 32 3.57 -26.09 8.61
N GLN A 33 2.59 -25.87 9.49
CA GLN A 33 1.44 -25.04 9.15
C GLN A 33 1.88 -23.62 8.85
N ARG A 34 2.73 -23.04 9.72
CA ARG A 34 3.29 -21.70 9.53
C ARG A 34 4.13 -21.57 8.25
N VAL A 35 4.93 -22.59 7.93
CA VAL A 35 5.68 -22.66 6.65
C VAL A 35 4.71 -22.63 5.49
N ALA A 36 3.68 -23.48 5.47
CA ALA A 36 2.71 -23.51 4.38
C ALA A 36 1.97 -22.18 4.20
N GLU A 37 1.57 -21.54 5.31
CA GLU A 37 0.94 -20.21 5.29
C GLU A 37 1.89 -19.14 4.74
N TRP A 38 3.18 -19.19 5.11
CA TRP A 38 4.18 -18.23 4.63
C TRP A 38 4.66 -18.51 3.21
N GLU A 39 4.68 -19.77 2.76
CA GLU A 39 4.96 -20.15 1.37
C GLU A 39 3.86 -19.65 0.44
N GLU A 40 2.59 -19.70 0.87
CA GLU A 40 1.48 -19.09 0.11
C GLU A 40 1.61 -17.56 0.03
N GLU A 41 1.99 -16.92 1.13
CA GLU A 41 2.19 -15.47 1.17
C GLU A 41 3.40 -15.00 0.34
N ALA A 42 4.52 -15.73 0.41
CA ALA A 42 5.73 -15.46 -0.38
C ALA A 42 5.54 -15.83 -1.86
N GLY A 43 4.82 -16.92 -2.14
CA GLY A 43 4.48 -17.37 -3.50
C GLY A 43 3.42 -16.50 -4.18
N GLY A 44 2.48 -15.94 -3.41
CA GLY A 44 1.47 -14.99 -3.89
C GLY A 44 2.04 -13.63 -4.33
N MET A 45 3.29 -13.31 -3.96
CA MET A 45 4.04 -12.16 -4.48
C MET A 45 4.90 -12.49 -5.70
N SER A 46 5.09 -13.77 -6.04
CA SER A 46 5.94 -14.21 -7.17
C SER A 46 5.20 -14.37 -8.50
N ASP A 47 3.89 -14.05 -8.56
CA ASP A 47 3.16 -13.88 -9.83
C ASP A 47 3.17 -12.40 -10.27
N LYS A 48 4.38 -11.85 -10.38
CA LYS A 48 4.70 -10.74 -11.27
C LYS A 48 6.03 -11.07 -11.92
N GLU A 49 5.88 -11.64 -13.11
CA GLU A 49 6.88 -11.89 -14.13
C GLU A 49 8.02 -10.85 -14.12
N ASP A 50 9.24 -11.37 -14.00
CA ASP A 50 10.36 -11.11 -14.92
C ASP A 50 10.28 -9.80 -15.72
N ASP A 51 10.90 -8.74 -15.21
CA ASP A 51 11.53 -7.73 -16.06
C ASP A 51 12.99 -7.59 -15.63
N GLU A 52 13.81 -8.32 -16.38
CA GLU A 52 15.24 -8.17 -16.54
C GLU A 52 15.66 -6.70 -16.49
N THR A 53 16.32 -6.26 -15.40
CA THR A 53 17.49 -5.38 -15.58
C THR A 53 18.44 -5.45 -14.41
N THR A 54 19.55 -6.11 -14.71
CA THR A 54 20.85 -5.98 -14.09
C THR A 54 21.22 -4.53 -13.74
N ALA A 55 21.98 -4.45 -12.65
CA ALA A 55 23.18 -3.63 -12.50
C ALA A 55 23.05 -2.31 -11.69
N GLU A 56 24.00 -2.23 -10.75
CA GLU A 56 24.66 -1.01 -10.25
C GLU A 56 23.88 -0.23 -9.17
N VAL A 57 24.27 -0.39 -7.90
CA VAL A 57 25.27 0.49 -7.28
C VAL A 57 25.03 1.94 -7.65
N SER A 58 24.25 2.65 -6.85
CA SER A 58 24.61 4.00 -6.41
C SER A 58 23.74 4.39 -5.22
N ARG A 59 24.41 4.44 -4.08
CA ARG A 59 24.07 5.27 -2.93
C ARG A 59 24.32 6.71 -3.37
N ASP A 60 23.28 7.46 -3.72
CA ASP A 60 23.23 8.92 -3.57
C ASP A 60 21.82 9.48 -3.86
N GLU A 61 21.30 10.21 -2.86
CA GLU A 61 20.30 11.28 -2.89
C GLU A 61 18.85 11.08 -3.40
N PRO A 62 17.86 11.79 -2.79
CA PRO A 62 16.44 11.63 -3.06
C PRO A 62 15.98 12.66 -4.09
N GLU A 63 15.97 12.32 -5.38
CA GLU A 63 15.31 13.14 -6.39
C GLU A 63 14.37 12.31 -7.28
N SER A 64 13.09 12.53 -7.01
CA SER A 64 12.05 12.85 -7.99
C SER A 64 11.63 11.81 -9.03
N ALA A 65 10.32 11.80 -9.24
CA ALA A 65 9.59 11.28 -10.40
C ALA A 65 9.50 9.76 -10.51
N LYS A 66 8.43 9.21 -9.91
CA LYS A 66 7.53 8.22 -10.53
C LYS A 66 6.35 7.96 -9.60
N SER A 67 5.37 8.86 -9.58
CA SER A 67 4.00 8.46 -9.28
C SER A 67 3.06 9.11 -10.28
N ASN A 68 2.84 8.37 -11.36
CA ASN A 68 1.56 8.24 -12.04
C ASN A 68 0.78 9.53 -12.31
N THR A 69 1.17 10.22 -13.38
CA THR A 69 0.38 11.25 -14.08
C THR A 69 -0.91 10.66 -14.64
N TYR A 70 -1.99 10.59 -13.86
CA TYR A 70 -3.37 10.56 -14.38
C TYR A 70 -4.41 11.28 -13.50
N PHE A 71 -3.98 11.96 -12.42
CA PHE A 71 -4.83 12.88 -11.64
C PHE A 71 -4.13 14.23 -11.45
N SER A 72 -3.71 14.87 -12.54
CA SER A 72 -2.95 16.12 -12.48
C SER A 72 -3.79 17.34 -12.07
N GLU A 73 -5.12 17.25 -12.16
CA GLU A 73 -6.02 18.35 -11.85
C GLU A 73 -6.73 18.09 -10.53
N PHE A 74 -6.15 18.60 -9.45
CA PHE A 74 -6.83 18.69 -8.16
C PHE A 74 -7.67 19.95 -8.13
N VAL A 75 -8.96 19.82 -7.82
CA VAL A 75 -9.91 20.93 -7.71
C VAL A 75 -10.18 21.19 -6.25
N LEU A 76 -10.18 22.48 -5.88
CA LEU A 76 -10.56 22.90 -4.55
C LEU A 76 -12.07 22.76 -4.38
N ILE A 77 -12.49 22.01 -3.37
CA ILE A 77 -13.89 21.78 -3.04
C ILE A 77 -14.13 22.17 -1.58
N ARG A 78 -15.40 22.41 -1.23
CA ARG A 78 -15.89 22.49 0.14
C ARG A 78 -16.83 21.33 0.40
N ALA A 79 -16.55 20.53 1.41
CA ALA A 79 -17.39 19.41 1.78
C ALA A 79 -18.71 19.92 2.41
N VAL A 80 -19.84 19.40 1.95
CA VAL A 80 -21.17 19.70 2.53
C VAL A 80 -21.50 18.73 3.67
N ARG A 81 -20.93 17.52 3.60
CA ARG A 81 -21.02 16.47 4.62
C ARG A 81 -19.62 15.98 4.99
N THR A 82 -19.51 15.20 6.06
CA THR A 82 -18.25 14.53 6.39
C THR A 82 -18.01 13.40 5.38
N LEU A 83 -16.89 13.45 4.66
CA LEU A 83 -16.53 12.51 3.60
C LEU A 83 -15.27 11.72 4.00
N HIS A 84 -15.28 10.41 3.78
CA HIS A 84 -14.10 9.55 3.88
C HIS A 84 -13.55 9.33 2.47
N ILE A 85 -12.56 10.14 2.09
CA ILE A 85 -11.97 10.17 0.75
C ILE A 85 -10.50 10.54 0.86
N ASP A 86 -9.68 10.09 -0.09
CA ASP A 86 -8.30 10.55 -0.24
C ASP A 86 -8.30 11.95 -0.87
N ALA A 87 -8.18 12.97 -0.03
CA ALA A 87 -8.11 14.36 -0.45
C ALA A 87 -6.80 15.02 0.02
N LEU A 88 -6.46 16.16 -0.56
CA LEU A 88 -5.38 17.01 -0.07
C LEU A 88 -5.97 18.17 0.74
N ALA A 89 -5.26 18.65 1.76
CA ALA A 89 -5.67 19.85 2.48
C ALA A 89 -5.72 21.08 1.55
N ALA A 90 -6.62 22.03 1.84
CA ALA A 90 -6.76 23.23 1.03
C ALA A 90 -5.49 24.11 1.04
N ASP A 91 -4.81 24.18 2.19
CA ASP A 91 -3.63 25.01 2.42
C ASP A 91 -2.29 24.28 2.17
N SER A 92 -2.30 22.94 2.16
CA SER A 92 -1.10 22.11 2.14
C SER A 92 -1.32 20.82 1.35
N ASP A 93 -0.26 20.26 0.76
CA ASP A 93 -0.30 18.94 0.10
C ASP A 93 -0.33 17.76 1.09
N ARG A 94 -0.92 17.96 2.27
CA ARG A 94 -1.13 16.91 3.26
C ARG A 94 -2.34 16.08 2.84
N VAL A 95 -2.16 14.77 2.79
CA VAL A 95 -3.26 13.82 2.57
C VAL A 95 -4.20 13.79 3.78
N LEU A 96 -5.49 13.90 3.50
CA LEU A 96 -6.61 13.77 4.41
C LEU A 96 -7.39 12.52 4.00
N ASP A 97 -7.61 11.62 4.96
CA ASP A 97 -8.47 10.44 4.79
C ASP A 97 -9.95 10.77 5.08
N THR A 98 -10.18 11.84 5.85
CA THR A 98 -11.52 12.33 6.17
C THR A 98 -11.57 13.85 6.06
N VAL A 99 -12.58 14.37 5.37
CA VAL A 99 -12.86 15.80 5.23
C VAL A 99 -14.15 16.13 5.99
N PRO A 100 -14.10 16.93 7.07
CA PRO A 100 -15.28 17.34 7.82
C PRO A 100 -16.26 18.17 6.98
N ALA A 101 -17.55 18.10 7.32
CA ALA A 101 -18.55 19.00 6.74
C ALA A 101 -18.18 20.48 6.99
N GLY A 102 -18.16 21.28 5.93
CA GLY A 102 -17.81 22.70 5.94
C GLY A 102 -16.34 22.98 5.61
N ASP A 103 -15.46 21.98 5.72
CA ASP A 103 -14.04 22.15 5.42
C ASP A 103 -13.76 22.09 3.91
N SER A 104 -12.66 22.73 3.53
CA SER A 104 -12.17 22.73 2.16
C SER A 104 -11.04 21.73 1.99
N ALA A 105 -11.06 21.00 0.88
CA ALA A 105 -10.03 20.04 0.50
C ALA A 105 -9.87 20.06 -1.02
N ARG A 106 -8.75 19.54 -1.53
CA ARG A 106 -8.53 19.37 -2.97
C ARG A 106 -8.68 17.90 -3.33
N ILE A 107 -9.49 17.60 -4.33
CA ILE A 107 -9.73 16.24 -4.80
C ILE A 107 -9.45 16.15 -6.30
N PRO A 108 -9.13 14.96 -6.84
CA PRO A 108 -9.02 14.78 -8.29
C PRO A 108 -10.30 15.22 -9.01
N ALA A 109 -10.16 15.97 -10.10
CA ALA A 109 -11.27 16.51 -10.89
C ALA A 109 -12.28 15.43 -11.33
N ILE A 110 -11.82 14.19 -11.53
CA ILE A 110 -12.65 13.05 -11.93
C ILE A 110 -13.79 12.73 -10.95
N TYR A 111 -13.63 13.06 -9.67
CA TYR A 111 -14.63 12.79 -8.63
C TYR A 111 -15.53 14.01 -8.37
N VAL A 112 -15.19 15.18 -8.92
CA VAL A 112 -15.89 16.43 -8.61
C VAL A 112 -17.32 16.39 -9.14
N ASP A 113 -17.52 16.00 -10.40
CA ASP A 113 -18.86 15.93 -11.02
C ASP A 113 -19.79 14.96 -10.28
N GLU A 114 -19.28 13.77 -9.92
CA GLU A 114 -20.05 12.77 -9.16
C GLU A 114 -20.43 13.30 -7.78
N LEU A 115 -19.44 13.74 -6.99
CA LEU A 115 -19.67 14.20 -5.62
C LEU A 115 -20.49 15.51 -5.57
N ALA A 116 -20.36 16.38 -6.57
CA ALA A 116 -21.18 17.58 -6.69
C ALA A 116 -22.61 17.23 -7.12
N GLY A 117 -22.79 16.26 -8.03
CA GLY A 117 -24.09 15.74 -8.46
C GLY A 117 -24.89 15.14 -7.30
N ASP A 118 -24.22 14.43 -6.39
CA ASP A 118 -24.82 13.89 -5.16
C ASP A 118 -25.00 14.94 -4.05
N GLY A 119 -24.55 16.19 -4.25
CA GLY A 119 -24.65 17.27 -3.26
C GLY A 119 -23.78 17.05 -2.03
N LEU A 120 -22.70 16.27 -2.15
CA LEU A 120 -21.75 15.97 -1.10
C LEU A 120 -20.67 17.05 -0.96
N ILE A 121 -20.36 17.73 -2.04
CA ILE A 121 -19.38 18.82 -2.11
C ILE A 121 -19.92 20.04 -2.87
N VAL A 122 -19.18 21.14 -2.78
CA VAL A 122 -19.32 22.32 -3.64
C VAL A 122 -17.93 22.65 -4.21
N ALA A 123 -17.78 22.63 -5.54
CA ALA A 123 -16.56 23.11 -6.18
C ALA A 123 -16.42 24.63 -5.99
N LEU A 124 -15.20 25.09 -5.67
CA LEU A 124 -14.88 26.49 -5.39
C LEU A 124 -14.16 27.20 -6.53
#